data_AF-A0A1B6G0M0-F1
#
_entry.id   AF-A0A1B6G0M0-F1
#
_cell.length_a   1.000
_cell.length_b   1.000
_cell.length_c   1.000
_cell.angle_alpha   90.00
_cell.angle_beta   90.00
_cell.angle_gamma   90.00
#
_symmetry.space_group_name_H-M   'P 1'
#
loop_
_entity.id
_entity.type
_entity.pdbx_description
1 polymer ?
#
loop_
_entity_poly.entity_id
_entity_poly.type
_entity_poly.pdbx_seq_one_letter_code
_entity_poly.pdbx_strand_id
1 'polypeptide(L)'
;MITITFNGAVNVDNIDLYDEIFNGQRQNPNGCQIRGTFFMSHKYSNYAAVQELHRKGHEIAVFSLTHKDDPKYWTGGSYDDWLAEMAGGRLIIERFANITDGSIIGM
;
A
#
# COMPACT_ATOMS: atom_id res chain seq x y z
N MET A 1 8.44 -17.22 8.77
CA MET A 1 7.85 -16.29 7.81
C MET A 1 8.17 -14.89 8.29
N ILE A 2 8.59 -13.99 7.40
CA ILE A 2 8.89 -12.59 7.73
C ILE A 2 8.07 -11.73 6.77
N THR A 3 7.29 -10.80 7.30
CA THR A 3 6.46 -9.86 6.53
C THR A 3 7.05 -8.47 6.65
N ILE A 4 7.73 -8.02 5.60
CA ILE A 4 8.26 -6.65 5.52
C ILE A 4 7.12 -5.75 5.09
N THR A 5 6.85 -4.70 5.86
CA THR A 5 5.78 -3.75 5.58
C THR A 5 6.31 -2.33 5.51
N PHE A 6 5.70 -1.52 4.64
CA PHE A 6 5.96 -0.09 4.52
C PHE A 6 4.65 0.67 4.62
N ASN A 7 4.64 1.74 5.42
CA ASN A 7 3.44 2.53 5.67
C ASN A 7 3.61 3.94 5.10
N GLY A 8 2.52 4.50 4.57
CA GLY A 8 2.46 5.89 4.11
C GLY A 8 2.39 6.02 2.59
N ALA A 9 2.82 7.17 2.08
CA ALA A 9 2.71 7.48 0.67
C ALA A 9 3.83 6.81 -0.15
N VAL A 10 3.51 6.30 -1.35
CA VAL A 10 4.52 5.80 -2.30
C VAL A 10 4.76 6.86 -3.37
N ASN A 11 5.97 7.38 -3.47
CA ASN A 11 6.29 8.50 -4.35
C ASN A 11 7.79 8.53 -4.71
N VAL A 12 8.23 9.60 -5.36
CA VAL A 12 9.62 9.77 -5.79
C VAL A 12 10.64 9.74 -4.64
N ASP A 13 10.22 9.98 -3.40
CA ASP A 13 11.12 9.99 -2.24
C ASP A 13 11.54 8.58 -1.81
N ASN A 14 10.77 7.55 -2.19
CA ASN A 14 10.97 6.18 -1.70
C ASN A 14 11.00 5.09 -2.78
N ILE A 15 10.59 5.36 -4.02
CA ILE A 15 10.63 4.38 -5.11
C ILE A 15 12.04 3.82 -5.33
N ASP A 16 13.07 4.67 -5.33
CA ASP A 16 14.46 4.25 -5.54
C ASP A 16 14.93 3.27 -4.44
N LEU A 17 14.52 3.51 -3.20
CA LEU A 17 14.79 2.62 -2.07
C LEU A 17 14.08 1.27 -2.26
N TYR A 18 12.82 1.27 -2.69
CA TYR A 18 12.08 0.04 -2.94
C TYR A 18 12.72 -0.77 -4.08
N ASP A 19 13.20 -0.11 -5.13
CA ASP A 19 13.90 -0.78 -6.22
C ASP A 19 15.26 -1.35 -5.78
N GLU A 20 15.98 -0.69 -4.86
CA GLU A 20 17.20 -1.23 -4.27
C GLU A 20 16.92 -2.50 -3.43
N ILE A 21 15.86 -2.48 -2.61
CA ILE A 21 15.47 -3.60 -1.75
C ILE A 21 14.91 -4.77 -2.58
N PHE A 22 14.05 -4.47 -3.54
CA PHE A 22 13.31 -5.44 -4.36
C PHE A 22 13.86 -5.57 -5.79
N ASN A 23 15.17 -5.43 -5.96
CA ASN A 23 15.90 -5.48 -7.23
C ASN A 23 15.86 -6.84 -7.99
N GLY A 24 15.10 -7.82 -7.49
CA GLY A 24 14.98 -9.16 -8.08
C GLY A 24 16.13 -10.14 -7.82
N GLN A 25 17.22 -9.69 -7.18
CA GLN A 25 18.36 -10.56 -6.82
C GLN A 25 18.13 -11.32 -5.51
N ARG A 26 17.33 -10.75 -4.60
CA ARG A 26 16.98 -11.39 -3.33
C ARG A 26 15.83 -12.39 -3.53
N GLN A 27 16.11 -13.66 -3.30
CA GLN A 27 15.16 -14.76 -3.49
C GLN A 27 14.91 -15.53 -2.19
N ASN A 28 13.68 -16.00 -2.03
CA ASN A 28 13.30 -16.97 -1.02
C ASN A 28 13.85 -18.37 -1.37
N PRO A 29 13.87 -19.33 -0.43
CA PRO A 29 14.33 -20.71 -0.70
C PRO A 29 13.60 -21.44 -1.83
N ASN A 30 12.41 -20.96 -2.23
CA ASN A 30 11.64 -21.49 -3.36
C ASN A 30 12.04 -20.87 -4.72
N GLY A 31 13.05 -20.01 -4.77
CA GLY A 31 13.49 -19.31 -5.98
C GLY A 31 12.62 -18.11 -6.39
N CYS A 32 11.52 -17.83 -5.70
CA CYS A 32 10.74 -16.61 -5.94
C CYS A 32 11.45 -15.40 -5.33
N GLN A 33 11.32 -14.25 -5.99
CA GLN A 33 11.78 -12.96 -5.43
C GLN A 33 11.08 -12.66 -4.09
N ILE A 34 11.79 -12.00 -3.18
CA ILE A 34 11.18 -11.53 -1.93
C ILE A 34 10.10 -10.48 -2.22
N ARG A 35 9.06 -10.44 -1.39
CA ARG A 35 7.94 -9.50 -1.49
C ARG A 35 7.77 -8.74 -0.18
N GLY A 36 7.26 -7.53 -0.25
CA GLY A 36 6.74 -6.76 0.88
C GLY A 36 5.28 -6.38 0.67
N THR A 37 4.69 -5.84 1.73
CA THR A 37 3.33 -5.30 1.77
C THR A 37 3.38 -3.80 1.98
N PHE A 38 2.65 -3.04 1.17
CA PHE A 38 2.62 -1.58 1.21
C PHE A 38 1.26 -1.10 1.72
N PHE A 39 1.22 -0.61 2.96
CA PHE A 39 0.07 0.05 3.55
C PHE A 39 0.07 1.52 3.13
N MET A 40 -0.75 1.80 2.13
CA MET A 40 -0.68 3.05 1.39
C MET A 40 -1.68 4.10 1.84
N SER A 41 -1.18 5.32 2.10
CA SER A 41 -2.03 6.49 2.28
C SER A 41 -2.20 7.26 0.96
N HIS A 42 -3.36 7.91 0.78
CA HIS A 42 -3.67 8.57 -0.49
C HIS A 42 -2.78 9.80 -0.75
N LYS A 43 -2.61 10.64 0.27
CA LYS A 43 -1.96 11.95 0.11
C LYS A 43 -0.52 11.80 -0.38
N TYR A 44 -0.19 12.47 -1.49
CA TYR A 44 1.13 12.46 -2.14
C TYR A 44 1.57 11.14 -2.79
N SER A 45 0.69 10.14 -2.87
CA SER A 45 1.01 8.87 -3.55
C SER A 45 0.95 8.97 -5.07
N ASN A 46 1.95 8.40 -5.74
CA ASN A 46 2.01 8.24 -7.19
C ASN A 46 1.44 6.86 -7.58
N TYR A 47 0.19 6.83 -8.03
CA TYR A 47 -0.51 5.58 -8.37
C TYR A 47 0.10 4.79 -9.54
N ALA A 48 0.91 5.40 -10.42
CA ALA A 48 1.65 4.66 -11.42
C ALA A 48 2.76 3.80 -10.79
N ALA A 49 3.41 4.31 -9.74
CA ALA A 49 4.39 3.53 -8.98
C ALA A 49 3.71 2.42 -8.17
N VAL A 50 2.53 2.68 -7.62
CA VAL A 50 1.71 1.68 -6.93
C VAL A 50 1.34 0.53 -7.85
N GLN A 51 0.88 0.87 -9.06
CA GLN A 51 0.58 -0.11 -10.10
C GLN A 51 1.79 -0.97 -10.42
N GLU A 52 2.97 -0.37 -10.55
CA GLU A 52 4.21 -1.11 -10.82
C GLU A 52 4.61 -2.02 -9.66
N LEU A 53 4.48 -1.57 -8.40
CA LEU A 53 4.72 -2.41 -7.22
C LEU A 53 3.77 -3.63 -7.20
N HIS A 54 2.48 -3.42 -7.47
CA HIS A 54 1.51 -4.51 -7.60
C HIS A 54 1.86 -5.47 -8.74
N ARG A 55 2.22 -4.93 -9.92
CA ARG A 55 2.66 -5.72 -11.08
C ARG A 55 3.91 -6.56 -10.78
N LYS A 56 4.82 -6.06 -9.95
CA LYS A 56 5.99 -6.80 -9.44
C LYS A 56 5.61 -7.88 -8.41
N GLY A 57 4.35 -7.96 -7.99
CA GLY A 57 3.82 -8.97 -7.09
C GLY A 57 3.90 -8.60 -5.61
N HIS A 58 4.10 -7.32 -5.29
CA HIS A 58 3.96 -6.81 -3.93
C HIS A 58 2.49 -6.66 -3.56
N GLU A 59 2.19 -6.85 -2.27
CA GLU A 59 0.84 -6.62 -1.76
C GLU A 59 0.62 -5.12 -1.56
N ILE A 60 -0.55 -4.64 -1.97
CA ILE A 60 -1.01 -3.27 -1.73
C ILE A 60 -2.20 -3.32 -0.78
N ALA A 61 -2.11 -2.57 0.32
CA ALA A 61 -3.10 -2.45 1.37
C ALA A 61 -3.42 -0.97 1.63
N VAL A 62 -4.54 -0.71 2.30
CA VAL A 62 -5.02 0.65 2.58
C VAL A 62 -4.47 1.12 3.93
N PHE A 63 -3.98 2.36 4.00
CA PHE A 63 -3.55 3.00 5.24
C PHE A 63 -4.24 4.35 5.43
N SER A 64 -5.58 4.31 5.33
CA SER A 64 -6.48 5.45 5.28
C SER A 64 -6.29 6.40 4.10
N LEU A 65 -7.29 7.25 3.85
CA LEU A 65 -7.22 8.29 2.84
C LEU A 65 -6.50 9.51 3.40
N THR A 66 -6.92 9.98 4.57
CA THR A 66 -6.46 11.26 5.11
C THR A 66 -5.18 11.15 5.91
N HIS A 67 -4.90 9.98 6.50
CA HIS A 67 -3.80 9.77 7.44
C HIS A 67 -3.75 10.88 8.52
N LYS A 68 -4.90 11.19 9.12
CA LYS A 68 -5.01 12.16 10.21
C LYS A 68 -4.07 11.80 11.36
N ASP A 69 -3.32 12.81 11.80
CA ASP A 69 -2.32 12.67 12.87
C ASP A 69 -2.94 12.54 14.27
N ASP A 70 -4.20 12.97 14.46
CA ASP A 70 -4.88 12.88 15.76
C ASP A 70 -5.34 11.44 16.06
N PRO A 71 -4.75 10.75 17.05
CA PRO A 71 -5.12 9.38 17.39
C PRO A 71 -6.55 9.25 17.92
N LYS A 72 -7.13 10.34 18.48
CA LYS A 72 -8.50 10.34 19.00
C LYS A 72 -9.53 10.25 17.89
N TYR A 73 -9.23 10.76 16.69
CA TYR A 73 -10.07 10.60 15.52
C TYR A 73 -10.28 9.12 15.19
N TRP A 74 -9.20 8.33 15.21
CA TRP A 74 -9.27 6.89 14.91
C TRP A 74 -9.94 6.09 16.04
N THR A 75 -9.59 6.41 17.29
CA THR A 75 -10.10 5.67 18.46
C THR A 75 -11.59 5.94 18.71
N GLY A 76 -12.06 7.16 18.43
CA GLY A 76 -13.47 7.55 18.56
C GLY A 76 -14.25 7.56 17.25
N GLY A 77 -13.65 7.11 16.15
CA GLY A 77 -14.22 7.16 14.82
C GLY A 77 -15.49 6.32 14.70
N SER A 78 -16.50 6.86 14.03
CA SER A 78 -17.74 6.14 13.72
C SER A 78 -17.53 5.10 12.63
N TYR A 79 -18.53 4.26 12.41
CA TYR A 79 -18.54 3.34 11.27
C TYR A 79 -18.33 4.07 9.94
N ASP A 80 -19.00 5.21 9.75
CA ASP A 80 -18.93 5.99 8.51
C ASP A 80 -17.55 6.63 8.32
N ASP A 81 -16.87 7.03 9.41
CA ASP A 81 -15.49 7.53 9.33
C ASP A 81 -14.53 6.43 8.84
N TRP A 82 -14.60 5.25 9.44
CA TRP A 82 -13.77 4.10 9.02
C TRP A 82 -14.11 3.63 7.60
N LEU A 83 -15.39 3.63 7.23
CA LEU A 83 -15.85 3.30 5.88
C LEU A 83 -15.26 4.27 4.86
N ALA A 84 -15.37 5.58 5.10
CA ALA A 84 -14.84 6.61 4.21
C ALA A 84 -13.31 6.53 4.08
N GLU A 85 -12.60 6.30 5.19
CA GLU A 85 -11.14 6.25 5.19
C GLU A 85 -10.58 4.99 4.52
N MET A 86 -11.16 3.83 4.82
CA MET A 86 -10.60 2.56 4.35
C MET A 86 -11.21 2.07 3.05
N ALA A 87 -12.55 2.00 2.95
CA ALA A 87 -13.19 1.58 1.69
C ALA A 87 -13.03 2.65 0.61
N GLY A 88 -13.05 3.94 0.99
CA GLY A 88 -12.69 5.03 0.09
C GLY A 88 -11.24 4.94 -0.40
N GLY A 89 -10.30 4.67 0.51
CA GLY A 89 -8.89 4.43 0.17
C GLY A 89 -8.73 3.27 -0.83
N ARG A 90 -9.40 2.14 -0.60
CA ARG A 90 -9.40 0.99 -1.54
C ARG A 90 -9.89 1.41 -2.93
N LEU A 91 -11.04 2.07 -3.01
CA LEU A 91 -11.63 2.49 -4.28
C LEU A 91 -10.69 3.41 -5.08
N ILE A 92 -9.99 4.31 -4.39
CA ILE A 92 -9.00 5.19 -5.01
C ILE A 92 -7.84 4.36 -5.57
N ILE A 93 -7.28 3.42 -4.81
CA ILE A 93 -6.18 2.59 -5.30
C ILE A 93 -6.61 1.74 -6.50
N GLU A 94 -7.74 1.03 -6.42
CA GLU A 94 -8.27 0.22 -7.53
C GLU A 94 -8.45 1.06 -8.80
N ARG A 95 -9.01 2.27 -8.64
CA ARG A 95 -9.30 3.16 -9.77
C ARG A 95 -8.05 3.77 -10.41
N PHE A 96 -7.13 4.28 -9.61
CA PHE A 96 -5.99 5.06 -10.10
C PHE A 96 -4.73 4.22 -10.36
N ALA A 97 -4.55 3.08 -9.68
CA ALA A 97 -3.51 2.10 -9.99
C ALA A 97 -4.00 1.00 -10.95
N ASN A 98 -5.28 1.03 -11.36
CA ASN A 98 -5.89 0.07 -12.28
C ASN A 98 -5.73 -1.41 -11.82
N ILE A 99 -5.97 -1.65 -10.53
CA ILE A 99 -5.95 -2.99 -9.92
C ILE A 99 -7.38 -3.49 -9.86
N THR A 100 -7.67 -4.62 -10.53
CA THR A 100 -9.05 -5.09 -10.80
C THR A 100 -9.29 -6.54 -10.37
N ASP A 101 -8.29 -7.19 -9.78
CA ASP A 101 -8.32 -8.60 -9.36
C ASP A 101 -8.88 -8.80 -7.94
N GLY A 102 -9.30 -7.72 -7.27
CA GLY A 102 -9.81 -7.76 -5.91
C GLY A 102 -8.73 -8.04 -4.85
N SER A 103 -7.45 -7.83 -5.17
CA SER A 103 -6.35 -8.15 -4.24
C SER A 103 -6.14 -7.12 -3.12
N ILE A 104 -6.84 -5.98 -3.13
CA ILE A 104 -6.68 -4.94 -2.11
C ILE A 104 -7.60 -5.25 -0.92
N ILE A 105 -7.07 -6.03 0.02
CA ILE A 105 -7.83 -6.59 1.14
C ILE A 105 -7.28 -6.22 2.51
N GLY A 106 -6.04 -5.72 2.59
CA GLY A 106 -5.42 -5.28 3.85
C GLY A 106 -5.85 -3.88 4.29
N MET A 107 -5.97 -3.69 5.60
CA MET A 107 -6.22 -2.42 6.30
C MET A 107 -5.36 -2.32 7.56
#